data_AF-A0A7D7ZUZ1-F1
#
_entry.id   AF-A0A7D7ZUZ1-F1
#
_cell.length_a   1.000
_cell.length_b   1.000
_cell.length_c   1.000
_cell.angle_alpha   90.00
_cell.angle_beta   90.00
_cell.angle_gamma   90.00
#
_symmetry.space_group_name_H-M   'P 1'
#
loop_
_entity.id
_entity.type
_entity.pdbx_description
1 polymer ?
#
loop_
_entity_poly.entity_id
_entity_poly.type
_entity_poly.pdbx_seq_one_letter_code
_entity_poly.pdbx_strand_id
1 'polypeptide(L)'
;MRKHIGSILLLISISTAIYFDSLSNDFVHLGDHLQVYENPVIQHLHFENIKVLFTTDMVSMYTPLTGIWYMAIASIFGVTFAMPFHMFSFLLHLINLLLVYFIGYEIELI
;
A
#
# COMPACT_ATOMS: atom_id res chain seq x y z
N MET A 1 16.98 -5.28 -21.03
CA MET A 1 16.83 -5.98 -19.72
C MET A 1 18.15 -6.45 -19.10
N ARG A 2 18.96 -7.36 -19.69
CA ARG A 2 20.21 -7.89 -19.05
C ARG A 2 21.22 -6.83 -18.60
N LYS A 3 21.32 -5.67 -19.28
CA LYS A 3 22.26 -4.58 -18.94
C LYS A 3 21.87 -3.76 -17.70
N HIS A 4 20.61 -3.83 -17.26
CA HIS A 4 20.09 -3.00 -16.15
C HIS A 4 19.72 -3.83 -14.92
N ILE A 5 19.93 -5.15 -14.98
CA ILE A 5 19.57 -6.04 -13.87
C ILE A 5 20.34 -5.69 -12.59
N GLY A 6 21.60 -5.23 -12.71
CA GLY A 6 22.38 -4.74 -11.59
C GLY A 6 21.74 -3.53 -10.91
N SER A 7 21.36 -2.51 -11.68
CA SER A 7 20.69 -1.30 -11.17
C SER A 7 19.33 -1.62 -10.54
N ILE A 8 18.54 -2.48 -11.17
CA ILE A 8 17.24 -2.92 -10.65
C ILE A 8 17.41 -3.66 -9.32
N LEU A 9 18.33 -4.62 -9.26
CA LEU A 9 18.60 -5.37 -8.02
C LEU A 9 19.11 -4.45 -6.91
N LEU A 10 19.98 -3.50 -7.25
CA LEU A 10 20.48 -2.52 -6.29
C LEU A 10 19.34 -1.66 -5.72
N LEU A 11 18.46 -1.12 -6.58
CA LEU A 11 17.33 -0.30 -6.15
C LEU A 11 16.35 -1.07 -5.26
N ILE A 12 16.00 -2.30 -5.65
CA ILE A 12 15.14 -3.16 -4.83
C ILE A 12 15.81 -3.46 -3.49
N SER A 13 17.10 -3.81 -3.49
CA SER A 13 17.83 -4.16 -2.27
C SER A 13 17.92 -3.00 -1.29
N ILE A 14 18.28 -1.81 -1.77
CA ILE A 14 18.38 -0.60 -0.94
C ILE A 14 17.01 -0.22 -0.39
N SER A 15 15.97 -0.20 -1.24
CA SER A 15 14.61 0.16 -0.82
C SER A 15 14.08 -0.84 0.21
N THR A 16 14.35 -2.13 0.00
CA THR A 16 13.99 -3.18 0.96
C THR A 16 14.72 -2.98 2.28
N ALA A 17 16.03 -2.74 2.28
CA ALA A 17 16.81 -2.53 3.50
C ALA A 17 16.31 -1.33 4.32
N ILE A 18 15.91 -0.24 3.66
CA ILE A 18 15.39 0.96 4.34
C ILE A 18 14.01 0.72 4.95
N TYR A 19 13.11 0.03 4.24
CA TYR A 19 11.73 -0.17 4.69
C TYR A 19 11.49 -1.49 5.44
N PHE A 20 12.51 -2.33 5.59
CA PHE A 20 12.35 -3.66 6.21
C PHE A 20 11.74 -3.58 7.61
N ASP A 21 12.23 -2.68 8.45
CA ASP A 21 11.76 -2.50 9.83
C ASP A 21 10.30 -2.01 9.90
N SER A 22 9.79 -1.38 8.83
CA SER A 22 8.39 -0.93 8.78
C SER A 22 7.38 -2.07 8.79
N LEU A 23 7.79 -3.29 8.41
CA LEU A 23 6.91 -4.45 8.38
C LEU A 23 6.53 -4.95 9.77
N SER A 24 7.37 -4.69 10.77
CA SER A 24 7.14 -5.09 12.17
C SER A 24 6.48 -4.01 13.02
N ASN A 25 6.26 -2.82 12.46
CA ASN A 25 5.61 -1.73 13.20
C ASN A 25 4.11 -2.02 13.36
N ASP A 26 3.55 -1.57 14.48
CA ASP A 26 2.11 -1.59 14.73
C ASP A 26 1.40 -0.38 14.10
N PHE A 27 0.07 -0.42 14.09
CA PHE A 27 -0.73 0.73 13.68
C PHE A 27 -0.44 1.94 14.55
N VAL A 28 -0.40 3.12 13.94
CA VAL A 28 -0.19 4.38 14.64
C VAL A 28 -1.54 5.04 14.89
N HIS A 29 -1.77 5.53 16.10
CA HIS A 29 -2.97 6.29 16.46
C HIS A 29 -2.96 7.73 15.88
N LEU A 30 -2.55 7.86 14.61
CA LEU A 30 -2.50 9.07 13.80
C LEU A 30 -3.21 8.78 12.48
N GLY A 31 -4.50 8.44 12.55
CA GLY A 31 -5.35 8.17 11.40
C GLY A 31 -5.59 6.69 11.08
N ASP A 32 -4.67 5.78 11.41
CA ASP A 32 -4.84 4.34 11.07
C ASP A 32 -6.08 3.74 11.73
N HIS A 33 -6.41 4.17 12.95
CA HIS A 33 -7.64 3.79 13.64
C HIS A 33 -8.88 4.09 12.79
N LEU A 34 -9.04 5.34 12.35
CA LEU A 34 -10.19 5.78 11.54
C LEU A 34 -10.16 5.22 10.12
N GLN A 35 -8.98 4.92 9.57
CA GLN A 35 -8.83 4.42 8.19
C GLN A 35 -8.94 2.90 8.10
N VAL A 36 -8.63 2.15 9.16
CA VAL A 36 -8.46 0.69 9.11
C VAL A 36 -9.23 -0.01 10.23
N TYR A 37 -8.70 0.01 11.46
CA TYR A 37 -9.09 -0.96 12.49
C TYR A 37 -10.25 -0.52 13.39
N GLU A 38 -10.76 0.69 13.24
CA GLU A 38 -12.04 1.14 13.81
C GLU A 38 -13.07 1.48 12.71
N ASN A 39 -12.71 1.31 11.43
CA ASN A 39 -13.56 1.69 10.32
C ASN A 39 -14.54 0.56 9.93
N PRO A 40 -15.85 0.71 10.16
CA PRO A 40 -16.82 -0.35 9.88
C PRO A 40 -16.99 -0.62 8.38
N VAL A 41 -16.71 0.36 7.52
CA VAL A 41 -16.76 0.18 6.06
C VAL A 41 -15.65 -0.79 5.63
N ILE A 42 -14.46 -0.66 6.22
CA ILE A 42 -13.28 -1.44 5.86
C ILE A 42 -13.31 -2.86 6.44
N GLN A 43 -13.85 -3.04 7.64
CA GLN A 43 -13.85 -4.35 8.30
C GLN A 43 -14.80 -5.38 7.69
N HIS A 44 -15.72 -4.95 6.82
CA HIS A 44 -16.72 -5.83 6.24
C HIS A 44 -16.76 -5.73 4.71
N LEU A 45 -16.50 -6.87 4.05
CA LEU A 45 -16.56 -6.98 2.60
C LEU A 45 -18.02 -7.12 2.13
N HIS A 46 -18.69 -6.00 1.96
CA HIS A 46 -20.05 -5.91 1.42
C HIS A 46 -20.11 -4.97 0.23
N PHE A 47 -20.98 -5.26 -0.74
CA PHE A 47 -21.17 -4.41 -1.90
C PHE A 47 -21.58 -2.97 -1.53
N GLU A 48 -22.41 -2.81 -0.50
CA GLU A 48 -22.77 -1.49 0.03
C GLU A 48 -21.56 -0.73 0.58
N ASN A 49 -20.63 -1.41 1.25
CA ASN A 49 -19.41 -0.78 1.75
C ASN A 49 -18.48 -0.37 0.60
N ILE A 50 -18.39 -1.17 -0.45
CA ILE A 50 -17.65 -0.80 -1.67
C ILE A 50 -18.28 0.47 -2.27
N LYS A 51 -19.60 0.55 -2.35
CA LYS A 51 -20.29 1.76 -2.84
C LYS A 51 -19.94 2.98 -1.97
N VAL A 52 -19.98 2.84 -0.65
CA VAL A 52 -19.61 3.92 0.29
C VAL A 52 -18.21 4.46 0.01
N LEU A 53 -17.23 3.59 -0.25
CA LEU A 53 -15.86 4.01 -0.59
C LEU A 53 -15.80 4.93 -1.82
N PHE A 54 -16.65 4.71 -2.82
CA PHE A 54 -16.65 5.50 -4.06
C PHE A 54 -17.54 6.74 -4.02
N THR A 55 -18.45 6.84 -3.06
CA THR A 55 -19.42 7.93 -2.97
C THR A 55 -19.19 8.88 -1.79
N THR A 56 -18.33 8.51 -0.85
CA THR A 56 -18.15 9.23 0.41
C THR A 56 -16.68 9.42 0.72
N ASP A 57 -16.32 10.58 1.26
CA ASP A 57 -14.97 10.82 1.75
C ASP A 57 -14.69 10.03 3.03
N MET A 58 -13.55 9.34 3.06
CA MET A 58 -13.09 8.55 4.19
C MET A 58 -12.06 9.37 4.97
N VAL A 59 -12.37 9.69 6.23
CA VAL A 59 -11.50 10.53 7.09
C VAL A 59 -11.12 11.85 6.39
N SER A 60 -12.13 12.52 5.82
CA SER A 60 -11.97 13.78 5.07
C SER A 60 -11.11 13.69 3.80
N MET A 61 -10.91 12.49 3.24
CA MET A 61 -10.16 12.27 2.01
C MET A 61 -10.94 11.38 1.04
N TYR A 62 -10.92 11.72 -0.25
CA TYR A 62 -11.43 10.83 -1.29
C TYR A 62 -10.37 9.77 -1.65
N THR A 63 -10.43 8.62 -0.99
CA THR A 63 -9.43 7.53 -1.12
C THR A 63 -10.05 6.15 -1.45
N PRO A 64 -10.95 6.05 -2.46
CA PRO A 64 -11.70 4.82 -2.74
C PRO A 64 -10.80 3.60 -3.00
N LEU A 65 -9.73 3.78 -3.78
CA LEU A 65 -8.82 2.69 -4.14
C LEU A 65 -8.02 2.18 -2.94
N THR A 66 -7.56 3.09 -2.07
CA THR A 66 -6.90 2.73 -0.82
C THR A 66 -7.87 1.96 0.08
N GLY A 67 -9.10 2.45 0.20
CA GLY A 67 -10.15 1.78 0.97
C GLY A 67 -10.46 0.38 0.45
N ILE A 68 -10.49 0.15 -0.87
CA ILE A 68 -10.68 -1.20 -1.43
C ILE A 68 -9.57 -2.13 -0.99
N TRP A 69 -8.31 -1.67 -1.07
CA TRP A 69 -7.18 -2.49 -0.65
C TRP A 69 -7.19 -2.78 0.84
N TYR A 70 -7.49 -1.78 1.68
CA TYR A 70 -7.65 -1.98 3.10
C TYR A 70 -8.77 -2.98 3.41
N MET A 71 -9.92 -2.87 2.74
CA MET A 71 -11.03 -3.81 2.91
C MET A 71 -10.67 -5.22 2.47
N ALA A 72 -9.98 -5.38 1.34
CA ALA A 72 -9.53 -6.67 0.85
C ALA A 72 -8.54 -7.32 1.81
N ILE A 73 -7.54 -6.58 2.29
CA ILE A 73 -6.55 -7.06 3.27
C ILE A 73 -7.24 -7.43 4.59
N ALA A 74 -8.11 -6.55 5.11
CA ALA A 74 -8.88 -6.79 6.33
C ALA A 74 -9.76 -8.04 6.21
N SER A 75 -10.34 -8.31 5.05
CA SER A 75 -11.19 -9.50 4.83
C SER A 75 -10.41 -10.82 4.87
N ILE A 76 -9.11 -10.80 4.57
CA ILE A 76 -8.25 -11.99 4.52
C ILE A 76 -7.48 -12.18 5.84
N PHE A 77 -6.92 -11.10 6.37
CA PHE A 77 -5.98 -11.15 7.51
C PHE A 77 -6.54 -10.57 8.80
N GLY A 78 -7.72 -9.93 8.76
CA GLY A 78 -8.24 -9.13 9.86
C GLY A 78 -7.48 -7.81 10.04
N VAL A 79 -7.74 -7.14 11.16
CA VAL A 79 -7.18 -5.83 11.51
C VAL A 79 -6.45 -5.83 12.86
N THR A 80 -6.08 -7.00 13.38
CA THR A 80 -5.45 -7.13 14.71
C THR A 80 -3.95 -6.80 14.71
N PHE A 81 -3.30 -6.81 13.56
CA PHE A 81 -1.89 -6.42 13.41
C PHE A 81 -1.66 -5.77 12.04
N ALA A 82 -0.70 -4.85 11.97
CA ALA A 82 -0.53 -3.96 10.81
C ALA A 82 0.29 -4.55 9.66
N MET A 83 1.05 -5.63 9.92
CA MET A 83 2.00 -6.20 8.96
C MET A 83 1.42 -6.44 7.54
N PRO A 84 0.21 -7.00 7.35
CA PRO A 84 -0.33 -7.25 6.01
C PRO A 84 -0.55 -5.95 5.20
N PHE A 85 -0.94 -4.87 5.88
CA PHE A 85 -1.13 -3.55 5.29
C PHE A 85 0.20 -2.92 4.90
N HIS A 86 1.20 -3.01 5.78
CA HIS A 86 2.57 -2.56 5.50
C HIS A 86 3.21 -3.34 4.37
N MET A 87 3.08 -4.67 4.37
CA MET A 87 3.60 -5.55 3.32
C MET A 87 3.00 -5.19 1.97
N PHE A 88 1.68 -5.03 1.89
CA PHE A 88 1.01 -4.66 0.64
C PHE A 88 1.48 -3.28 0.14
N SER A 89 1.56 -2.29 1.04
CA SER A 89 2.04 -0.94 0.71
C SER A 89 3.49 -0.96 0.24
N PHE A 90 4.35 -1.77 0.87
CA PHE A 90 5.75 -1.95 0.51
C PHE A 90 5.90 -2.61 -0.88
N LEU A 91 5.11 -3.65 -1.18
CA LEU A 91 5.10 -4.26 -2.51
C LEU A 91 4.65 -3.27 -3.59
N LEU A 92 3.60 -2.49 -3.33
CA LEU A 92 3.18 -1.41 -4.24
C LEU A 92 4.27 -0.35 -4.41
N HIS A 93 5.00 -0.01 -3.35
CA HIS A 93 6.13 0.92 -3.42
C HIS A 93 7.25 0.37 -4.33
N LEU A 94 7.62 -0.91 -4.19
CA LEU A 94 8.61 -1.53 -5.08
C LEU A 94 8.14 -1.54 -6.55
N ILE A 95 6.86 -1.82 -6.81
CA ILE A 95 6.30 -1.74 -8.16
C ILE A 95 6.41 -0.30 -8.69
N ASN A 96 6.04 0.70 -7.90
CA ASN A 96 6.13 2.11 -8.28
C ASN A 96 7.58 2.52 -8.58
N LEU A 97 8.53 2.11 -7.74
CA LEU A 97 9.95 2.34 -7.95
C LEU A 97 10.44 1.77 -9.30
N LEU A 98 9.99 0.57 -9.66
CA LEU A 98 10.33 -0.03 -10.95
C LEU A 98 9.67 0.72 -12.11
N LEU A 99 8.42 1.15 -11.96
CA LEU A 99 7.72 1.95 -12.96
C LEU A 99 8.46 3.27 -13.22
N VAL A 100 8.86 3.99 -12.17
CA VAL A 100 9.62 5.25 -12.30
C VAL A 100 10.96 5.01 -12.97
N TYR A 101 11.68 3.95 -12.59
CA TYR A 101 12.95 3.58 -13.24
C TYR A 101 12.78 3.32 -14.73
N PHE A 102 11.77 2.52 -15.12
CA PHE A 102 11.53 2.22 -16.53
C PHE A 102 11.06 3.44 -17.31
N ILE A 103 10.15 4.25 -16.76
CA ILE A 103 9.72 5.49 -17.41
C ILE A 103 10.92 6.41 -17.64
N GLY A 104 11.75 6.62 -16.62
CA GLY A 104 12.95 7.46 -16.70
C GLY A 104 13.94 6.98 -17.76
N TYR A 105 14.13 5.68 -17.87
CA TYR A 105 14.96 5.08 -18.92
C TYR A 105 14.38 5.30 -20.33
N GLU A 106 13.08 5.09 -20.52
CA GLU A 106 12.44 5.28 -21.83
C GLU A 106 12.49 6.73 -22.33
N ILE A 107 12.56 7.69 -21.41
CA ILE A 107 12.67 9.13 -21.72
C ILE A 107 14.11 9.67 -21.65
N GLU A 108 15.12 8.78 -21.65
CA GLU A 108 16.55 9.11 -21.64
C GLU A 108 17.04 9.95 -20.43
N LEU A 109 16.34 9.88 -19.30
CA LEU A 109 16.77 10.56 -18.06
C LEU A 109 17.82 9.76 -17.26
N ILE A 110 17.99 8.46 -17.55
CA ILE A 110 18.84 7.50 -16.83
C ILE A 110 19.50 6.55 -17.84
#